data_AF-A0A1V5XSX7-F1
#
_entry.id   AF-A0A1V5XSX7-F1
#
_cell.length_a   1.000
_cell.length_b   1.000
_cell.length_c   1.000
_cell.angle_alpha   90.00
_cell.angle_beta   90.00
_cell.angle_gamma   90.00
#
_symmetry.space_group_name_H-M   'P 1'
#
loop_
_entity.id
_entity.type
_entity.pdbx_description
1 polymer ?
#
loop_
_entity_poly.entity_id
_entity_poly.type
_entity_poly.pdbx_seq_one_letter_code
_entity_poly.pdbx_strand_id
1 'polypeptide(L)'
;MRFAWTLSIVIVWGCSGPAFSSSESTPAFDAGADTPIDSPTCTPITCAQLNAACGIIADGCGSTLQCGSCPPNHLCVSDGASFFCQCQPKYCAQLEAHCGLQDDGCGDTIDCGGCDAPSVCAGKTCQCSKIDCKSAGFDCGLIPDGCGGTIDCGTCEGGETCGANDQANVCGEGSCTAKTCAQLGVECGDVSDGCGNILSCGSCTPPDTCGGGGIQKKCGCSPTTCGQLGFNCGVVSDGCKGTLDCGTCTPPNTCGANGQANVCGCKPTTCEKEMFECGNAPDGCGGTIQCGTCPNNMECSNHKCSLAPCNPTTCAAAGATCGPIDDGCGKTINCGHCTLPETCGGGGTPNRCGCTPRPCKSKECGTVDNGCGGNMVCSCPPGALCNNGVCMGTSNPCAGINCTWICCGGECCKQGEICLNNQCSSDGIYQ
;
A
#
# COMPACT_ATOMS: atom_id res chain seq x y z
N MET A 1 23.95 82.90 1.64
CA MET A 1 24.78 81.70 1.90
C MET A 1 23.98 80.48 1.49
N ARG A 2 24.59 79.60 0.70
CA ARG A 2 24.01 78.39 0.13
C ARG A 2 23.95 77.30 1.20
N PHE A 3 22.88 76.54 1.28
CA PHE A 3 22.93 75.15 1.72
C PHE A 3 21.99 74.31 0.88
N ALA A 4 22.58 73.32 0.20
CA ALA A 4 21.95 72.39 -0.70
C ALA A 4 21.32 71.24 0.10
N TRP A 5 20.13 70.81 -0.32
CA TRP A 5 19.61 69.49 0.00
C TRP A 5 19.22 68.83 -1.32
N THR A 6 19.97 67.79 -1.67
CA THR A 6 19.72 66.90 -2.80
C THR A 6 18.52 66.01 -2.47
N LEU A 7 17.43 66.21 -3.21
CA LEU A 7 16.30 65.30 -3.26
C LEU A 7 16.59 64.27 -4.37
N SER A 8 16.97 63.05 -3.98
CA SER A 8 17.10 61.95 -4.94
C SER A 8 15.70 61.45 -5.32
N ILE A 9 15.31 61.79 -6.54
CA ILE A 9 14.19 61.20 -7.28
C ILE A 9 14.51 59.71 -7.49
N VAL A 10 13.74 58.82 -6.88
CA VAL A 10 13.67 57.42 -7.34
C VAL A 10 12.65 57.38 -8.46
N ILE A 11 13.17 57.20 -9.68
CA ILE A 11 12.40 57.01 -10.89
C ILE A 11 11.72 55.64 -10.79
N VAL A 12 10.39 55.62 -10.74
CA VAL A 12 9.60 54.39 -10.95
C VAL A 12 9.75 53.99 -12.42
N TRP A 13 10.62 53.03 -12.69
CA TRP A 13 10.57 52.27 -13.93
C TRP A 13 9.58 51.14 -13.74
N GLY A 14 8.47 51.21 -14.48
CA GLY A 14 7.60 50.05 -14.68
C GLY A 14 8.34 48.99 -15.49
N CYS A 15 8.69 47.88 -14.86
CA CYS A 15 9.06 46.66 -15.57
C CYS A 15 7.79 45.87 -15.85
N SER A 16 7.35 45.92 -17.11
CA SER A 16 6.49 44.91 -17.72
C SER A 16 7.19 43.55 -17.60
N GLY A 17 6.63 42.64 -16.80
CA GLY A 17 7.15 41.28 -16.67
C GLY A 17 6.95 40.48 -17.96
N PRO A 18 7.90 39.64 -18.39
CA PRO A 18 7.61 38.61 -19.36
C PRO A 18 6.77 37.51 -18.68
N ALA A 19 5.82 36.96 -19.42
CA ALA A 19 5.08 35.77 -19.04
C ALA A 19 6.05 34.65 -18.67
N PHE A 20 5.91 34.09 -17.47
CA PHE A 20 6.55 32.83 -17.11
C PHE A 20 5.91 31.71 -17.93
N SER A 21 6.51 31.36 -19.08
CA SER A 21 6.32 30.03 -19.66
C SER A 21 7.28 29.09 -18.93
N SER A 22 6.73 28.12 -18.20
CA SER A 22 7.50 27.00 -17.66
C SER A 22 8.00 26.13 -18.81
N SER A 23 9.21 26.42 -19.30
CA SER A 23 10.02 25.52 -20.12
C SER A 23 11.29 25.21 -19.35
N GLU A 24 11.15 24.40 -18.30
CA GLU A 24 12.28 23.63 -17.80
C GLU A 24 12.22 22.26 -18.46
N SER A 25 13.16 22.11 -19.38
CA SER A 25 13.57 20.93 -20.10
C SER A 25 13.73 19.73 -19.17
N THR A 26 12.86 18.74 -19.35
CA THR A 26 13.26 17.35 -19.19
C THR A 26 14.50 17.10 -20.06
N PRO A 27 15.49 16.31 -19.62
CA PRO A 27 16.38 15.71 -20.60
C PRO A 27 15.51 14.78 -21.45
N ALA A 28 15.20 15.23 -22.66
CA ALA A 28 14.67 14.40 -23.71
C ALA A 28 15.70 13.30 -23.96
N PHE A 29 15.38 12.06 -23.56
CA PHE A 29 16.10 10.91 -24.06
C PHE A 29 15.81 10.82 -25.55
N ASP A 30 16.86 11.08 -26.32
CA ASP A 30 16.93 11.04 -27.77
C ASP A 30 16.44 9.67 -28.28
N ALA A 31 15.38 9.68 -29.08
CA ALA A 31 14.93 8.50 -29.82
C ALA A 31 15.82 8.37 -31.06
N GLY A 32 17.03 7.85 -30.86
CA GLY A 32 18.04 7.69 -31.89
C GLY A 32 18.81 6.37 -31.76
N ALA A 33 18.54 5.47 -32.71
CA ALA A 33 19.31 4.31 -33.14
C ALA A 33 19.26 3.01 -32.31
N ASP A 34 18.78 1.97 -33.00
CA ASP A 34 18.91 0.55 -32.70
C ASP A 34 20.31 0.17 -32.19
N THR A 35 20.42 -0.09 -30.89
CA THR A 35 21.36 -1.08 -30.35
C THR A 35 20.62 -1.93 -29.32
N PRO A 36 20.85 -3.26 -29.28
CA PRO A 36 20.23 -4.11 -28.28
C PRO A 36 20.84 -3.76 -26.92
N ILE A 37 20.10 -2.99 -26.10
CA ILE A 37 20.40 -2.83 -24.69
C ILE A 37 20.01 -4.15 -24.03
N ASP A 38 21.03 -4.95 -23.71
CA ASP A 38 20.98 -5.98 -22.68
C ASP A 38 20.30 -5.37 -21.45
N SER A 39 19.14 -5.91 -21.06
CA SER A 39 18.31 -5.34 -19.99
C SER A 39 19.19 -5.06 -18.76
N PRO A 40 19.28 -3.81 -18.26
CA PRO A 40 20.06 -3.59 -17.07
C PRO A 40 19.37 -4.36 -15.96
N THR A 41 20.08 -5.35 -15.39
CA THR A 41 19.63 -6.04 -14.19
C THR A 41 19.33 -4.97 -13.15
N CYS A 42 18.06 -4.80 -12.80
CA CYS A 42 17.67 -3.81 -11.81
C CYS A 42 18.39 -4.14 -10.50
N THR A 43 19.20 -3.21 -10.03
CA THR A 43 20.00 -3.41 -8.82
C THR A 43 19.24 -2.79 -7.66
N PRO A 44 18.72 -3.59 -6.71
CA PRO A 44 17.92 -3.07 -5.60
C PRO A 44 18.71 -2.07 -4.77
N ILE A 45 18.12 -0.92 -4.47
CA ILE A 45 18.70 0.02 -3.51
C ILE A 45 18.62 -0.59 -2.11
N THR A 46 19.55 -0.26 -1.21
CA THR A 46 19.57 -0.77 0.16
C THR A 46 19.12 0.28 1.16
N CYS A 47 18.67 -0.14 2.35
CA CYS A 47 18.34 0.78 3.45
C CYS A 47 19.50 1.72 3.80
N ALA A 48 20.74 1.23 3.72
CA ALA A 48 21.93 2.04 3.98
C ALA A 48 22.13 3.11 2.90
N GLN A 49 21.87 2.79 1.63
CA GLN A 49 21.97 3.75 0.53
C GLN A 49 20.87 4.83 0.59
N LEU A 50 19.70 4.48 1.13
CA LEU A 50 18.60 5.42 1.38
C LEU A 50 18.71 6.15 2.72
N ASN A 51 19.78 5.90 3.50
CA ASN A 51 19.91 6.37 4.88
C ASN A 51 18.62 6.14 5.71
N ALA A 52 17.99 4.99 5.52
CA ALA A 52 16.70 4.64 6.08
C ALA A 52 16.85 3.80 7.35
N ALA A 53 16.47 4.37 8.49
CA ALA A 53 16.48 3.72 9.79
C ALA A 53 15.14 3.06 10.17
N CYS A 54 14.05 3.39 9.47
CA CYS A 54 12.71 2.86 9.68
C CYS A 54 11.95 2.70 8.34
N GLY A 55 10.92 1.85 8.33
CA GLY A 55 9.86 1.87 7.31
C GLY A 55 9.93 0.77 6.24
N ILE A 56 8.87 0.72 5.43
CA ILE A 56 8.73 -0.17 4.28
C ILE A 56 8.92 0.69 3.03
N ILE A 57 10.02 0.48 2.30
CA ILE A 57 10.45 1.38 1.23
C ILE A 57 10.61 0.59 -0.07
N ALA A 58 10.25 1.16 -1.22
CA ALA A 58 10.46 0.50 -2.51
C ALA A 58 11.96 0.41 -2.83
N ASP A 59 12.40 -0.74 -3.36
CA ASP A 59 13.81 -0.97 -3.71
C ASP A 59 14.20 -0.43 -5.10
N GLY A 60 13.26 0.21 -5.80
CA GLY A 60 13.42 0.67 -7.18
C GLY A 60 13.29 -0.42 -8.24
N CYS A 61 13.12 -1.69 -7.84
CA CYS A 61 13.07 -2.87 -8.69
C CYS A 61 11.76 -3.68 -8.56
N GLY A 62 10.74 -3.08 -7.93
CA GLY A 62 9.43 -3.69 -7.76
C GLY A 62 9.28 -4.53 -6.49
N SER A 63 10.31 -4.61 -5.63
CA SER A 63 10.22 -5.23 -4.30
C SER A 63 10.29 -4.17 -3.19
N THR A 64 10.09 -4.59 -1.94
CA THR A 64 10.12 -3.69 -0.77
C THR A 64 11.26 -4.06 0.18
N LEU A 65 11.91 -3.04 0.73
CA LEU A 65 12.87 -3.11 1.81
C LEU A 65 12.17 -2.84 3.14
N GLN A 66 12.45 -3.68 4.14
CA GLN A 66 12.05 -3.48 5.53
C GLN A 66 13.22 -2.88 6.29
N CYS A 67 13.28 -1.55 6.36
CA CYS A 67 14.38 -0.84 6.97
C CYS A 67 14.12 -0.61 8.45
N GLY A 68 14.04 -1.65 9.27
CA GLY A 68 13.87 -1.50 10.73
C GLY A 68 12.51 -0.92 11.18
N SER A 69 12.35 -0.71 12.48
CA SER A 69 11.13 -0.20 13.10
C SER A 69 11.45 0.87 14.13
N CYS A 70 10.55 1.83 14.28
CA CYS A 70 10.73 2.89 15.26
C CYS A 70 10.44 2.43 16.69
N PRO A 71 11.07 3.07 17.69
CA PRO A 71 10.70 2.90 19.09
C PRO A 71 9.24 3.27 19.36
N PRO A 72 8.67 2.88 20.51
CA PRO A 72 7.37 3.37 20.94
C PRO A 72 7.28 4.92 20.90
N ASN A 73 6.10 5.45 20.56
CA ASN A 73 5.82 6.89 20.35
C ASN A 73 6.65 7.57 19.25
N HIS A 74 7.13 6.84 18.26
CA HIS A 74 7.81 7.43 17.10
C HIS A 74 7.13 7.03 15.80
N LEU A 75 6.92 7.99 14.91
CA LEU A 75 6.50 7.74 13.54
C LEU A 75 7.73 7.70 12.64
N CYS A 76 7.69 6.79 11.67
CA CYS A 76 8.67 6.81 10.59
C CYS A 76 8.25 7.88 9.58
N VAL A 77 9.12 8.86 9.39
CA VAL A 77 8.90 9.98 8.47
C VAL A 77 10.06 10.05 7.48
N SER A 78 9.78 10.63 6.31
CA SER A 78 10.79 10.93 5.30
C SER A 78 10.92 12.44 5.09
N ASP A 79 12.14 12.93 4.97
CA ASP A 79 12.44 14.30 4.51
C ASP A 79 12.73 14.38 3.01
N GLY A 80 12.49 13.28 2.27
CA GLY A 80 12.80 13.13 0.85
C GLY A 80 14.24 12.70 0.57
N ALA A 81 15.14 12.72 1.56
CA ALA A 81 16.52 12.26 1.45
C ALA A 81 16.83 11.05 2.34
N SER A 82 16.06 10.85 3.41
CA SER A 82 16.25 9.80 4.41
C SER A 82 14.92 9.40 5.05
N PHE A 83 14.92 8.25 5.74
CA PHE A 83 13.80 7.80 6.57
C PHE A 83 14.27 7.67 8.02
N PHE A 84 13.66 8.44 8.92
CA PHE A 84 14.06 8.48 10.32
C PHE A 84 12.84 8.49 11.24
N CYS A 85 13.08 8.10 12.49
CA CYS A 85 12.05 8.07 13.51
C CYS A 85 11.90 9.46 14.13
N GLN A 86 10.77 10.11 13.88
CA GLN A 86 10.41 11.34 14.54
C GLN A 86 9.51 11.04 15.73
N CYS A 87 9.86 11.59 16.89
CA CYS A 87 9.06 11.44 18.09
C CYS A 87 7.70 12.13 17.94
N GLN A 88 6.65 11.48 18.43
CA GLN A 88 5.29 12.00 18.49
C GLN A 88 5.03 12.52 19.91
N PRO A 89 5.12 13.84 20.16
CA PRO A 89 4.93 14.39 21.49
C PRO A 89 3.48 14.20 21.93
N LYS A 90 3.30 13.69 23.15
CA LYS A 90 1.98 13.56 23.77
C LYS A 90 1.49 14.91 24.28
N TYR A 91 0.18 15.11 24.26
CA TYR A 91 -0.46 16.28 24.86
C TYR A 91 -1.21 15.91 26.15
N CYS A 92 -1.60 16.93 26.93
CA CYS A 92 -2.17 16.77 28.28
C CYS A 92 -3.34 15.77 28.36
N ALA A 93 -4.26 15.81 27.40
CA ALA A 93 -5.37 14.86 27.34
C ALA A 93 -4.94 13.40 27.12
N GLN A 94 -3.89 13.12 26.34
CA GLN A 94 -3.34 11.76 26.18
C GLN A 94 -2.62 11.25 27.42
N LEU A 95 -2.14 12.17 28.27
CA LEU A 95 -1.47 11.85 29.54
C LEU A 95 -2.45 11.78 30.71
N GLU A 96 -3.74 12.03 30.46
CA GLU A 96 -4.80 12.21 31.47
C GLU A 96 -4.37 13.26 32.52
N ALA A 97 -3.68 14.31 32.07
CA ALA A 97 -3.15 15.36 32.91
C ALA A 97 -4.00 16.63 32.80
N HIS A 98 -4.63 17.00 33.91
CA HIS A 98 -5.46 18.20 34.03
C HIS A 98 -4.72 19.38 34.67
N CYS A 99 -3.53 19.14 35.22
CA CYS A 99 -2.68 20.17 35.80
C CYS A 99 -1.21 19.72 35.85
N GLY A 100 -0.33 20.71 36.04
CA GLY A 100 1.10 20.53 36.30
C GLY A 100 1.94 20.28 35.04
N LEU A 101 3.24 20.26 35.26
CA LEU A 101 4.24 20.01 34.21
C LEU A 101 4.37 18.51 33.96
N GLN A 102 4.24 18.09 32.70
CA GLN A 102 4.34 16.70 32.28
C GLN A 102 5.42 16.52 31.21
N ASP A 103 6.01 15.34 31.17
CA ASP A 103 6.89 14.92 30.07
C ASP A 103 6.03 14.44 28.89
N ASP A 104 6.30 14.96 27.69
CA ASP A 104 5.58 14.60 26.47
C ASP A 104 6.00 13.24 25.88
N GLY A 105 6.98 12.57 26.47
CA GLY A 105 7.57 11.32 26.01
C GLY A 105 8.65 11.49 24.95
N CYS A 106 8.98 12.73 24.58
CA CYS A 106 10.01 13.11 23.62
C CYS A 106 11.14 13.93 24.25
N GLY A 107 11.09 14.16 25.56
CA GLY A 107 12.09 14.89 26.34
C GLY A 107 11.76 16.37 26.55
N ASP A 108 10.62 16.83 26.03
CA ASP A 108 10.11 18.18 26.28
C ASP A 108 9.07 18.17 27.40
N THR A 109 8.92 19.33 28.06
CA THR A 109 7.96 19.51 29.15
C THR A 109 6.75 20.29 28.65
N ILE A 110 5.56 19.74 28.84
CA ILE A 110 4.27 20.39 28.57
C ILE A 110 3.64 20.90 29.87
N ASP A 111 3.10 22.11 29.85
CA ASP A 111 2.36 22.69 30.98
C ASP A 111 0.85 22.43 30.78
N CYS A 112 0.28 21.56 31.61
CA CYS A 112 -1.14 21.21 31.58
C CYS A 112 -2.01 22.16 32.42
N GLY A 113 -1.47 23.29 32.85
CA GLY A 113 -2.18 24.34 33.57
C GLY A 113 -2.10 24.19 35.09
N GLY A 114 -2.63 25.19 35.77
CA GLY A 114 -2.72 25.24 37.23
C GLY A 114 -4.08 24.84 37.76
N CYS A 115 -4.15 24.61 39.07
CA CYS A 115 -5.42 24.44 39.78
C CYS A 115 -5.77 25.75 40.48
N ASP A 116 -7.05 26.12 40.47
CA ASP A 116 -7.54 27.23 41.26
C ASP A 116 -7.51 26.89 42.74
N ALA A 117 -7.00 27.81 43.56
CA ALA A 117 -7.00 27.65 45.00
C ALA A 117 -8.44 27.42 45.53
N PRO A 118 -8.63 26.52 46.50
CA PRO A 118 -7.60 25.84 47.30
C PRO A 118 -7.15 24.49 46.73
N SER A 119 -7.47 24.18 45.47
CA SER A 119 -7.01 22.94 44.84
C SER A 119 -5.54 23.02 44.48
N VAL A 120 -4.83 21.92 44.72
CA VAL A 120 -3.43 21.75 44.39
C VAL A 120 -3.26 20.63 43.38
N CYS A 121 -2.27 20.74 42.53
CA CYS A 121 -2.00 19.68 41.56
C CYS A 121 -1.32 18.49 42.24
N ALA A 122 -2.05 17.39 42.36
CA ALA A 122 -1.56 16.15 42.95
C ALA A 122 -1.85 15.00 42.00
N GLY A 123 -0.78 14.32 41.54
CA GLY A 123 -0.91 13.19 40.62
C GLY A 123 -1.62 13.55 39.32
N LYS A 124 -1.29 14.71 38.72
CA LYS A 124 -1.86 15.24 37.47
C LYS A 124 -3.33 15.69 37.53
N THR A 125 -3.96 15.59 38.70
CA THR A 125 -5.35 16.00 38.92
C THR A 125 -5.40 17.14 39.95
N CYS A 126 -6.37 18.04 39.78
CA CYS A 126 -6.62 19.07 40.78
C CYS A 126 -7.35 18.44 41.97
N GLN A 127 -6.63 18.29 43.07
CA GLN A 127 -7.17 17.77 44.31
C GLN A 127 -7.39 18.91 45.27
N CYS A 128 -8.59 18.99 45.83
CA CYS A 128 -8.92 20.06 46.75
C CYS A 128 -8.21 19.84 48.09
N SER A 129 -7.34 20.77 48.49
CA SER A 129 -6.74 20.79 49.81
C SER A 129 -7.61 21.64 50.72
N LYS A 130 -8.34 21.00 51.64
CA LYS A 130 -9.21 21.71 52.58
C LYS A 130 -8.41 22.73 53.39
N ILE A 131 -8.96 23.93 53.53
CA ILE A 131 -8.48 24.92 54.49
C ILE A 131 -8.88 24.44 55.89
N ASP A 132 -8.01 24.61 56.89
CA ASP A 132 -8.34 24.36 58.29
C ASP A 132 -8.45 25.67 59.08
N CYS A 133 -9.07 25.63 60.26
CA CYS A 133 -9.30 26.81 61.09
C CYS A 133 -8.00 27.56 61.42
N LYS A 134 -6.93 26.82 61.72
CA LYS A 134 -5.65 27.39 62.16
C LYS A 134 -4.91 28.10 61.02
N SER A 135 -4.91 27.51 59.84
CA SER A 135 -4.33 28.07 58.61
C SER A 135 -5.10 29.27 58.09
N ALA A 136 -6.41 29.31 58.34
CA ALA A 136 -7.26 30.46 58.03
C ALA A 136 -7.18 31.59 59.09
N GLY A 137 -6.59 31.32 60.26
CA GLY A 137 -6.52 32.27 61.37
C GLY A 137 -7.87 32.48 62.07
N PHE A 138 -8.71 31.46 62.09
CA PHE A 138 -10.05 31.49 62.68
C PHE A 138 -10.11 30.63 63.95
N ASP A 139 -10.64 31.21 65.02
CA ASP A 139 -10.75 30.59 66.34
C ASP A 139 -12.14 30.02 66.62
N CYS A 140 -13.16 30.42 65.86
CA CYS A 140 -14.55 30.07 66.15
C CYS A 140 -15.47 30.07 64.93
N GLY A 141 -16.60 29.38 65.09
CA GLY A 141 -17.73 29.39 64.18
C GLY A 141 -17.52 28.58 62.91
N LEU A 142 -18.54 28.60 62.05
CA LEU A 142 -18.54 27.86 60.80
C LEU A 142 -17.82 28.64 59.69
N ILE A 143 -16.96 27.93 58.95
CA ILE A 143 -16.23 28.47 57.80
C ILE A 143 -16.30 27.50 56.61
N PRO A 144 -16.31 27.97 55.36
CA PRO A 144 -16.18 27.09 54.21
C PRO A 144 -14.77 26.50 54.15
N ASP A 145 -14.65 25.20 53.87
CA ASP A 145 -13.35 24.52 53.72
C ASP A 145 -12.69 24.80 52.35
N GLY A 146 -13.39 25.55 51.50
CA GLY A 146 -12.99 25.88 50.13
C GLY A 146 -13.14 24.72 49.13
N CYS A 147 -13.56 23.54 49.58
CA CYS A 147 -13.81 22.32 48.81
C CYS A 147 -15.31 21.98 48.71
N GLY A 148 -16.19 22.94 49.03
CA GLY A 148 -17.64 22.75 49.06
C GLY A 148 -18.18 22.15 50.35
N GLY A 149 -17.34 21.98 51.38
CA GLY A 149 -17.74 21.63 52.73
C GLY A 149 -17.67 22.82 53.69
N THR A 150 -18.18 22.59 54.89
CA THR A 150 -18.11 23.55 56.01
C THR A 150 -17.33 22.89 57.15
N ILE A 151 -16.45 23.64 57.78
CA ILE A 151 -15.72 23.25 58.98
C ILE A 151 -16.21 24.10 60.15
N ASP A 152 -16.33 23.47 61.31
CA ASP A 152 -16.64 24.12 62.58
C ASP A 152 -15.34 24.34 63.36
N CYS A 153 -14.99 25.60 63.59
CA CYS A 153 -13.81 26.00 64.36
C CYS A 153 -14.06 26.04 65.86
N GLY A 154 -15.26 25.67 66.31
CA GLY A 154 -15.65 25.62 67.70
C GLY A 154 -16.29 26.91 68.19
N THR A 155 -16.48 26.99 69.50
CA THR A 155 -17.13 28.12 70.19
C THR A 155 -16.12 28.84 71.08
N CYS A 156 -16.31 30.15 71.26
CA CYS A 156 -15.49 30.92 72.18
C CYS A 156 -15.77 30.58 73.65
N GLU A 157 -14.72 30.52 74.46
CA GLU A 157 -14.82 30.31 75.91
C GLU A 157 -15.04 31.65 76.64
N GLY A 158 -15.37 31.61 77.94
CA GLY A 158 -15.40 32.84 78.76
C GLY A 158 -16.52 33.85 78.46
N GLY A 159 -17.50 33.51 77.61
CA GLY A 159 -18.59 34.42 77.23
C GLY A 159 -18.21 35.41 76.12
N GLU A 160 -17.10 35.17 75.44
CA GLU A 160 -16.68 35.92 74.25
C GLU A 160 -17.62 35.67 73.07
N THR A 161 -17.68 36.65 72.15
CA THR A 161 -18.49 36.55 70.93
C THR A 161 -17.58 36.25 69.75
N CYS A 162 -17.97 35.27 68.94
CA CYS A 162 -17.27 34.98 67.69
C CYS A 162 -17.41 36.17 66.73
N GLY A 163 -16.30 36.71 66.23
CA GLY A 163 -16.32 37.85 65.32
C GLY A 163 -16.29 39.23 65.98
N ALA A 164 -16.00 39.31 67.29
CA ALA A 164 -16.01 40.57 68.01
C ALA A 164 -15.05 41.60 67.41
N ASN A 165 -15.42 42.89 67.47
CA ASN A 165 -14.62 44.01 66.97
C ASN A 165 -14.23 43.91 65.48
N ASP A 166 -15.14 43.37 64.65
CA ASP A 166 -14.96 43.17 63.19
C ASP A 166 -13.81 42.22 62.82
N GLN A 167 -13.30 41.43 63.78
CA GLN A 167 -12.32 40.37 63.54
C GLN A 167 -13.04 39.07 63.18
N ALA A 168 -13.29 38.86 61.88
CA ALA A 168 -14.07 37.72 61.38
C ALA A 168 -13.59 36.37 61.96
N ASN A 169 -14.51 35.63 62.59
CA ASN A 169 -14.27 34.28 63.14
C ASN A 169 -13.14 34.20 64.19
N VAL A 170 -12.80 35.30 64.85
CA VAL A 170 -11.86 35.36 65.98
C VAL A 170 -12.66 35.61 67.26
N CYS A 171 -12.26 34.95 68.34
CA CYS A 171 -12.90 35.14 69.64
C CYS A 171 -12.46 36.44 70.30
N GLY A 172 -13.41 37.14 70.93
CA GLY A 172 -13.08 38.30 71.74
C GLY A 172 -14.29 38.92 72.45
N GLU A 173 -14.01 39.90 73.31
CA GLU A 173 -15.04 40.66 73.99
C GLU A 173 -15.73 41.67 73.06
N GLY A 174 -17.05 41.71 73.07
CA GLY A 174 -17.85 42.67 72.31
C GLY A 174 -19.02 42.04 71.56
N SER A 175 -19.61 42.80 70.64
CA SER A 175 -20.67 42.34 69.73
C SER A 175 -20.10 42.03 68.35
N CYS A 176 -20.71 41.07 67.66
CA CYS A 176 -20.43 40.83 66.25
C CYS A 176 -21.58 41.36 65.37
N THR A 177 -21.22 42.01 64.26
CA THR A 177 -22.18 42.43 63.23
C THR A 177 -21.98 41.56 62.00
N ALA A 178 -22.94 40.66 61.75
CA ALA A 178 -22.86 39.72 60.62
C ALA A 178 -22.86 40.48 59.30
N LYS A 179 -21.88 40.17 58.45
CA LYS A 179 -21.83 40.73 57.09
C LYS A 179 -22.82 40.02 56.19
N THR A 180 -23.20 40.67 55.11
CA THR A 180 -24.01 40.11 54.02
C THR A 180 -23.12 39.84 52.81
N CYS A 181 -23.59 39.01 51.87
CA CYS A 181 -22.90 38.75 50.61
C CYS A 181 -22.51 40.04 49.86
N ALA A 182 -23.42 41.03 49.86
CA ALA A 182 -23.18 42.33 49.24
C ALA A 182 -22.07 43.14 49.93
N GLN A 183 -22.00 43.10 51.27
CA GLN A 183 -20.94 43.77 52.04
C GLN A 183 -19.58 43.09 51.88
N LEU A 184 -19.56 41.79 51.60
CA LEU A 184 -18.36 41.01 51.32
C LEU A 184 -17.92 41.11 49.84
N GLY A 185 -18.75 41.69 48.97
CA GLY A 185 -18.47 41.80 47.53
C GLY A 185 -18.48 40.45 46.79
N VAL A 186 -19.20 39.46 47.32
CA VAL A 186 -19.28 38.10 46.77
C VAL A 186 -20.62 37.89 46.06
N GLU A 187 -20.59 37.13 44.97
CA GLU A 187 -21.71 36.91 44.06
C GLU A 187 -22.14 35.43 43.98
N CYS A 188 -21.35 34.52 44.55
CA CYS A 188 -21.61 33.09 44.51
C CYS A 188 -20.92 32.31 45.64
N GLY A 189 -21.48 31.15 45.96
CA GLY A 189 -20.91 30.17 46.88
C GLY A 189 -21.05 30.54 48.36
N ASP A 190 -20.53 29.64 49.20
CA ASP A 190 -20.64 29.79 50.65
C ASP A 190 -19.45 30.57 51.23
N VAL A 191 -19.73 31.49 52.15
CA VAL A 191 -18.75 32.34 52.86
C VAL A 191 -19.14 32.49 54.32
N SER A 192 -18.19 32.80 55.20
CA SER A 192 -18.53 33.16 56.59
C SER A 192 -19.12 34.57 56.67
N ASP A 193 -20.12 34.78 57.54
CA ASP A 193 -20.63 36.11 57.90
C ASP A 193 -19.69 36.91 58.82
N GLY A 194 -18.60 36.26 59.27
CA GLY A 194 -17.63 36.79 60.22
C GLY A 194 -18.03 36.64 61.70
N CYS A 195 -19.27 36.25 61.97
CA CYS A 195 -19.83 36.03 63.32
C CYS A 195 -20.07 34.55 63.64
N GLY A 196 -19.54 33.67 62.81
CA GLY A 196 -19.59 32.22 62.99
C GLY A 196 -20.73 31.51 62.25
N ASN A 197 -21.48 32.19 61.39
CA ASN A 197 -22.45 31.55 60.50
C ASN A 197 -21.95 31.53 59.04
N ILE A 198 -22.55 30.65 58.23
CA ILE A 198 -22.34 30.61 56.78
C ILE A 198 -23.44 31.39 56.06
N LEU A 199 -23.03 32.23 55.12
CA LEU A 199 -23.88 32.85 54.11
C LEU A 199 -23.76 32.05 52.82
N SER A 200 -24.90 31.76 52.20
CA SER A 200 -24.93 31.19 50.84
C SER A 200 -25.24 32.29 49.83
N CYS A 201 -24.24 32.66 49.03
CA CYS A 201 -24.28 33.87 48.21
C CYS A 201 -24.71 33.62 46.76
N GLY A 202 -25.63 32.69 46.54
CA GLY A 202 -26.18 32.38 45.21
C GLY A 202 -25.29 31.48 44.35
N SER A 203 -25.73 31.24 43.12
CA SER A 203 -25.09 30.34 42.15
C SER A 203 -24.96 31.01 40.78
N CYS A 204 -23.87 30.72 40.08
CA CYS A 204 -23.63 31.23 38.73
C CYS A 204 -24.46 30.49 37.67
N THR A 205 -24.86 31.21 36.63
CA THR A 205 -25.50 30.62 35.45
C THR A 205 -24.45 30.11 34.47
N PRO A 206 -24.50 28.85 34.01
CA PRO A 206 -23.56 28.32 33.03
C PRO A 206 -23.46 29.21 31.76
N PRO A 207 -22.26 29.39 31.18
CA PRO A 207 -21.01 28.68 31.47
C PRO A 207 -20.22 29.24 32.66
N ASP A 208 -20.69 30.30 33.31
CA ASP A 208 -19.97 30.90 34.43
C ASP A 208 -19.94 29.94 35.63
N THR A 209 -18.79 29.88 36.27
CA THR A 209 -18.55 29.13 37.51
C THR A 209 -18.07 30.07 38.59
N CYS A 210 -18.28 29.69 39.85
CA CYS A 210 -17.90 30.54 40.97
C CYS A 210 -16.38 30.58 41.10
N GLY A 211 -15.76 31.74 40.81
CA GLY A 211 -14.32 31.88 40.71
C GLY A 211 -13.74 31.70 39.30
N GLY A 212 -14.54 31.26 38.32
CA GLY A 212 -14.05 30.86 37.00
C GLY A 212 -13.39 31.98 36.20
N GLY A 213 -13.69 33.25 36.48
CA GLY A 213 -13.01 34.39 35.84
C GLY A 213 -11.64 34.75 36.45
N GLY A 214 -11.07 33.90 37.31
CA GLY A 214 -9.85 34.19 38.07
C GLY A 214 -10.06 35.10 39.29
N ILE A 215 -11.30 35.52 39.56
CA ILE A 215 -11.67 36.31 40.74
C ILE A 215 -12.54 35.45 41.66
N GLN A 216 -12.00 35.10 42.82
CA GLN A 216 -12.68 34.27 43.82
C GLN A 216 -14.06 34.83 44.20
N LYS A 217 -15.04 33.92 44.36
CA LYS A 217 -16.42 34.21 44.78
C LYS A 217 -17.19 35.18 43.86
N LYS A 218 -16.71 35.41 42.64
CA LYS A 218 -17.44 36.10 41.57
C LYS A 218 -17.80 35.14 40.45
N CYS A 219 -18.90 35.41 39.77
CA CYS A 219 -19.24 34.62 38.60
C CYS A 219 -18.36 35.02 37.42
N GLY A 220 -17.72 34.03 36.81
CA GLY A 220 -16.96 34.22 35.59
C GLY A 220 -16.63 32.89 34.93
N CYS A 221 -16.12 32.94 33.72
CA CYS A 221 -15.80 31.76 32.94
C CYS A 221 -14.29 31.71 32.64
N SER A 222 -13.68 30.54 32.87
CA SER A 222 -12.27 30.30 32.54
C SER A 222 -12.21 29.71 31.14
N PRO A 223 -11.68 30.43 30.14
CA PRO A 223 -11.61 29.93 28.78
C PRO A 223 -10.66 28.74 28.70
N THR A 224 -11.10 27.68 28.02
CA THR A 224 -10.23 26.54 27.71
C THR A 224 -9.16 26.99 26.70
N THR A 225 -8.02 26.32 26.65
CA THR A 225 -6.96 26.57 25.66
C THR A 225 -6.91 25.47 24.60
N CYS A 226 -6.32 25.76 23.43
CA CYS A 226 -6.10 24.75 22.37
C CYS A 226 -5.33 23.52 22.87
N GLY A 227 -4.32 23.74 23.72
CA GLY A 227 -3.52 22.66 24.31
C GLY A 227 -4.34 21.76 25.25
N GLN A 228 -5.22 22.34 26.07
CA GLN A 228 -6.11 21.57 26.94
C GLN A 228 -7.13 20.74 26.13
N LEU A 229 -7.57 21.23 24.96
CA LEU A 229 -8.45 20.51 24.05
C LEU A 229 -7.71 19.49 23.16
N GLY A 230 -6.38 19.52 23.12
CA GLY A 230 -5.58 18.70 22.21
C GLY A 230 -5.69 19.13 20.75
N PHE A 231 -6.04 20.38 20.49
CA PHE A 231 -6.22 20.92 19.14
C PHE A 231 -4.98 21.69 18.69
N ASN A 232 -4.58 21.52 17.44
CA ASN A 232 -3.44 22.21 16.82
C ASN A 232 -3.78 22.83 15.46
N CYS A 233 -5.07 22.93 15.13
CA CYS A 233 -5.56 23.69 13.99
C CYS A 233 -7.03 24.10 14.14
N GLY A 234 -7.42 25.11 13.37
CA GLY A 234 -8.81 25.54 13.25
C GLY A 234 -9.24 26.51 14.34
N VAL A 235 -10.48 27.01 14.20
CA VAL A 235 -11.11 27.93 15.15
C VAL A 235 -12.18 27.19 15.94
N VAL A 236 -12.08 27.21 17.26
CA VAL A 236 -13.00 26.52 18.17
C VAL A 236 -13.55 27.48 19.21
N SER A 237 -14.60 27.09 19.94
CA SER A 237 -15.06 27.87 21.09
C SER A 237 -14.16 27.63 22.30
N ASP A 238 -13.93 28.67 23.09
CA ASP A 238 -13.24 28.59 24.38
C ASP A 238 -14.14 28.10 25.54
N GLY A 239 -15.44 27.87 25.27
CA GLY A 239 -16.44 27.54 26.29
C GLY A 239 -17.03 28.74 27.02
N CYS A 240 -16.49 29.94 26.80
CA CYS A 240 -16.83 31.21 27.47
C CYS A 240 -17.40 32.25 26.49
N LYS A 241 -18.03 31.79 25.39
CA LYS A 241 -18.55 32.61 24.29
C LYS A 241 -17.48 33.31 23.45
N GLY A 242 -16.20 33.06 23.72
CA GLY A 242 -15.07 33.44 22.88
C GLY A 242 -14.68 32.32 21.91
N THR A 243 -13.64 32.61 21.12
CA THR A 243 -13.08 31.71 20.11
C THR A 243 -11.58 31.58 20.28
N LEU A 244 -11.06 30.37 20.14
CA LEU A 244 -9.63 30.06 20.09
C LEU A 244 -9.23 29.78 18.65
N ASP A 245 -8.16 30.42 18.19
CA ASP A 245 -7.47 30.07 16.94
C ASP A 245 -6.30 29.15 17.29
N CYS A 246 -6.44 27.86 16.96
CA CYS A 246 -5.43 26.84 17.22
C CYS A 246 -4.41 26.71 16.09
N GLY A 247 -4.42 27.61 15.11
CA GLY A 247 -3.46 27.69 14.02
C GLY A 247 -3.92 26.97 12.74
N THR A 248 -2.98 26.81 11.82
CA THR A 248 -3.20 26.18 10.51
C THR A 248 -2.22 25.04 10.27
N CYS A 249 -2.64 24.05 9.48
CA CYS A 249 -1.79 22.93 9.11
C CYS A 249 -0.90 23.30 7.93
N THR A 250 0.36 22.85 7.98
CA THR A 250 1.27 22.89 6.84
C THR A 250 0.91 21.77 5.86
N PRO A 251 0.81 22.04 4.53
CA PRO A 251 0.62 20.99 3.54
C PRO A 251 1.67 19.89 3.65
N PRO A 252 1.31 18.60 3.45
CA PRO A 252 0.03 18.11 2.94
C PRO A 252 -1.07 17.96 4.00
N ASN A 253 -0.80 18.31 5.27
CA ASN A 253 -1.78 18.14 6.34
C ASN A 253 -2.96 19.11 6.18
N THR A 254 -4.15 18.63 6.48
CA THR A 254 -5.39 19.40 6.51
C THR A 254 -6.08 19.18 7.85
N CYS A 255 -6.69 20.23 8.39
CA CYS A 255 -7.31 20.18 9.70
C CYS A 255 -8.47 19.18 9.73
N GLY A 256 -8.39 18.16 10.58
CA GLY A 256 -9.42 17.12 10.70
C GLY A 256 -9.31 15.96 9.72
N ALA A 257 -8.33 15.96 8.80
CA ALA A 257 -8.30 14.97 7.71
C ALA A 257 -8.01 13.53 8.17
N ASN A 258 -7.29 13.34 9.28
CA ASN A 258 -7.05 12.01 9.87
C ASN A 258 -8.24 11.45 10.69
N GLY A 259 -9.40 12.11 10.66
CA GLY A 259 -10.59 11.71 11.41
C GLY A 259 -10.66 12.27 12.84
N GLN A 260 -9.67 13.03 13.28
CA GLN A 260 -9.68 13.73 14.57
C GLN A 260 -9.95 15.22 14.35
N ALA A 261 -11.10 15.71 14.80
CA ALA A 261 -11.47 17.12 14.63
C ALA A 261 -10.42 18.06 15.25
N ASN A 262 -10.10 19.15 14.55
CA ASN A 262 -9.17 20.20 14.99
C ASN A 262 -7.74 19.71 15.27
N VAL A 263 -7.38 18.54 14.72
CA VAL A 263 -6.02 18.00 14.70
C VAL A 263 -5.51 17.96 13.27
N CYS A 264 -4.30 18.44 13.04
CA CYS A 264 -3.62 18.33 11.76
C CYS A 264 -3.31 16.87 11.46
N GLY A 265 -3.77 16.43 10.30
CA GLY A 265 -3.40 15.13 9.77
C GLY A 265 -3.57 15.11 8.27
N CYS A 266 -3.19 14.00 7.66
CA CYS A 266 -3.38 13.76 6.24
C CYS A 266 -4.15 12.45 6.09
N LYS A 267 -5.14 12.43 5.18
CA LYS A 267 -5.84 11.20 4.81
C LYS A 267 -5.18 10.65 3.55
N PRO A 268 -4.50 9.49 3.61
CA PRO A 268 -3.93 8.86 2.43
C PRO A 268 -4.98 8.70 1.32
N THR A 269 -4.59 8.94 0.08
CA THR A 269 -5.39 8.55 -1.09
C THR A 269 -5.46 7.03 -1.20
N THR A 270 -6.35 6.52 -2.05
CA THR A 270 -6.47 5.07 -2.29
C THR A 270 -6.26 4.76 -3.77
N CYS A 271 -5.90 3.51 -4.06
CA CYS A 271 -5.73 3.04 -5.42
C CYS A 271 -7.00 3.24 -6.25
N GLU A 272 -8.18 3.04 -5.67
CA GLU A 272 -9.46 3.23 -6.34
C GLU A 272 -9.71 4.70 -6.67
N LYS A 273 -9.35 5.60 -5.76
CA LYS A 273 -9.54 7.05 -5.94
C LYS A 273 -8.64 7.60 -7.05
N GLU A 274 -7.39 7.12 -7.12
CA GLU A 274 -6.43 7.52 -8.16
C GLU A 274 -6.55 6.66 -9.45
N MET A 275 -7.43 5.65 -9.45
CA MET A 275 -7.60 4.68 -10.55
C MET A 275 -6.30 3.92 -10.89
N PHE A 276 -5.50 3.61 -9.88
CA PHE A 276 -4.30 2.78 -9.99
C PHE A 276 -4.68 1.30 -9.84
N GLU A 277 -4.34 0.50 -10.84
CA GLU A 277 -4.61 -0.93 -10.90
C GLU A 277 -3.45 -1.76 -10.33
N CYS A 278 -2.22 -1.24 -10.43
CA CYS A 278 -1.01 -1.97 -10.09
C CYS A 278 0.14 -1.06 -9.59
N GLY A 279 1.12 -1.64 -8.90
CA GLY A 279 2.36 -0.99 -8.49
C GLY A 279 2.25 -0.07 -7.27
N ASN A 280 3.36 0.60 -6.95
CA ASN A 280 3.50 1.44 -5.77
C ASN A 280 3.35 2.90 -6.15
N ALA A 281 2.47 3.62 -5.49
CA ALA A 281 2.24 5.04 -5.77
C ALA A 281 2.33 5.89 -4.49
N PRO A 282 2.65 7.18 -4.59
CA PRO A 282 2.59 8.08 -3.44
C PRO A 282 1.17 8.17 -2.89
N ASP A 283 1.04 8.17 -1.57
CA ASP A 283 -0.27 8.24 -0.90
C ASP A 283 -0.78 9.68 -0.71
N GLY A 284 0.02 10.69 -1.11
CA GLY A 284 -0.26 12.12 -0.93
C GLY A 284 0.05 12.65 0.48
N CYS A 285 0.50 11.81 1.40
CA CYS A 285 0.83 12.10 2.80
C CYS A 285 2.31 11.82 3.14
N GLY A 286 3.14 11.56 2.14
CA GLY A 286 4.56 11.20 2.30
C GLY A 286 4.81 9.69 2.43
N GLY A 287 3.76 8.87 2.39
CA GLY A 287 3.84 7.41 2.34
C GLY A 287 3.60 6.87 0.92
N THR A 288 3.51 5.55 0.83
CA THR A 288 3.21 4.84 -0.42
C THR A 288 2.01 3.92 -0.27
N ILE A 289 1.09 3.95 -1.24
CA ILE A 289 0.05 2.94 -1.41
C ILE A 289 0.53 1.83 -2.35
N GLN A 290 0.21 0.58 -2.00
CA GLN A 290 0.52 -0.61 -2.80
C GLN A 290 -0.76 -1.03 -3.53
N CYS A 291 -0.82 -0.77 -4.83
CA CYS A 291 -1.97 -1.10 -5.66
C CYS A 291 -1.69 -2.44 -6.33
N GLY A 292 -2.33 -3.53 -5.92
CA GLY A 292 -2.42 -4.81 -6.64
C GLY A 292 -1.18 -5.38 -7.36
N THR A 293 -1.41 -6.41 -8.16
CA THR A 293 -0.46 -6.96 -9.13
C THR A 293 -1.20 -7.32 -10.39
N CYS A 294 -0.57 -7.18 -11.55
CA CYS A 294 -1.23 -7.50 -12.80
C CYS A 294 -1.37 -9.01 -13.03
N PRO A 295 -2.55 -9.51 -13.41
CA PRO A 295 -2.75 -10.92 -13.74
C PRO A 295 -2.15 -11.29 -15.11
N ASN A 296 -1.96 -12.60 -15.37
CA ASN A 296 -1.64 -13.16 -16.70
C ASN A 296 -0.39 -12.56 -17.40
N ASN A 297 0.75 -12.52 -16.72
CA ASN A 297 2.03 -12.00 -17.27
C ASN A 297 1.93 -10.57 -17.85
N MET A 298 0.96 -9.78 -17.41
CA MET A 298 0.87 -8.37 -17.76
C MET A 298 1.89 -7.57 -16.94
N GLU A 299 2.40 -6.51 -17.53
CA GLU A 299 3.32 -5.59 -16.88
C GLU A 299 2.56 -4.40 -16.31
N CYS A 300 3.05 -3.93 -15.16
CA CYS A 300 2.56 -2.72 -14.54
C CYS A 300 3.31 -1.51 -15.12
N SER A 301 2.64 -0.73 -15.96
CA SER A 301 3.19 0.50 -16.55
C SER A 301 2.26 1.67 -16.26
N ASN A 302 2.79 2.74 -15.68
CA ASN A 302 2.02 3.92 -15.26
C ASN A 302 0.80 3.56 -14.40
N HIS A 303 0.98 2.64 -13.44
CA HIS A 303 -0.07 2.13 -12.54
C HIS A 303 -1.26 1.46 -13.24
N LYS A 304 -1.11 1.09 -14.52
CA LYS A 304 -2.09 0.31 -15.28
C LYS A 304 -1.52 -1.02 -15.69
N CYS A 305 -2.37 -2.03 -15.72
CA CYS A 305 -1.99 -3.33 -16.24
C CYS A 305 -2.12 -3.31 -17.76
N SER A 306 -0.99 -3.50 -18.42
CA SER A 306 -0.93 -3.70 -19.87
C SER A 306 -0.28 -5.04 -20.16
N LEU A 307 -0.77 -5.73 -21.18
CA LEU A 307 -0.03 -6.83 -21.77
C LEU A 307 1.34 -6.30 -22.17
N ALA A 308 2.41 -6.90 -21.63
CA ALA A 308 3.74 -6.73 -22.19
C ALA A 308 3.64 -6.98 -23.70
N PRO A 309 4.41 -6.27 -24.55
CA PRO A 309 4.40 -6.51 -25.99
C PRO A 309 4.73 -7.98 -26.24
N CYS A 310 3.69 -8.80 -26.48
CA CYS A 310 3.86 -10.20 -26.76
C CYS A 310 4.46 -10.29 -28.15
N ASN A 311 5.69 -10.78 -28.25
CA ASN A 311 6.35 -10.96 -29.54
C ASN A 311 5.89 -12.31 -30.12
N PRO A 312 4.95 -12.32 -31.07
CA PRO A 312 4.35 -13.56 -31.54
C PRO A 312 5.41 -14.42 -32.23
N THR A 313 5.44 -15.70 -31.86
CA THR A 313 6.28 -16.68 -32.56
C THR A 313 5.83 -16.78 -34.01
N THR A 314 6.79 -16.76 -34.95
CA THR A 314 6.49 -16.94 -36.38
C THR A 314 6.66 -18.40 -36.80
N CYS A 315 6.07 -18.78 -37.94
CA CYS A 315 6.27 -20.10 -38.53
C CYS A 315 7.75 -20.46 -38.71
N ALA A 316 8.58 -19.47 -39.10
CA ALA A 316 10.02 -19.65 -39.25
C ALA A 316 10.70 -19.91 -37.90
N ALA A 317 10.36 -19.14 -36.87
CA ALA A 317 10.91 -19.30 -35.52
C ALA A 317 10.50 -20.64 -34.88
N ALA A 318 9.28 -21.11 -35.12
CA ALA A 318 8.80 -22.43 -34.71
C ALA A 318 9.33 -23.59 -35.56
N GLY A 319 10.02 -23.29 -36.67
CA GLY A 319 10.44 -24.30 -37.65
C GLY A 319 9.28 -25.05 -38.32
N ALA A 320 8.09 -24.46 -38.34
CA ALA A 320 6.90 -25.03 -38.95
C ALA A 320 6.79 -24.61 -40.42
N THR A 321 6.58 -25.58 -41.31
CA THR A 321 6.39 -25.36 -42.75
C THR A 321 4.98 -25.69 -43.23
N CYS A 322 4.10 -26.14 -42.33
CA CYS A 322 2.71 -26.41 -42.63
C CYS A 322 1.83 -26.44 -41.37
N GLY A 323 0.53 -26.24 -41.57
CA GLY A 323 -0.50 -26.42 -40.53
C GLY A 323 -0.57 -25.30 -39.49
N PRO A 324 -1.59 -25.35 -38.60
CA PRO A 324 -1.76 -24.37 -37.54
C PRO A 324 -0.77 -24.59 -36.39
N ILE A 325 -0.25 -23.48 -35.84
CA ILE A 325 0.50 -23.43 -34.58
C ILE A 325 0.01 -22.25 -33.73
N ASP A 326 0.19 -22.32 -32.42
CA ASP A 326 -0.06 -21.21 -31.50
C ASP A 326 1.13 -20.22 -31.54
N ASP A 327 0.86 -18.92 -31.60
CA ASP A 327 1.90 -17.89 -31.65
C ASP A 327 2.49 -17.56 -30.26
N GLY A 328 2.02 -18.21 -29.20
CA GLY A 328 2.39 -17.94 -27.81
C GLY A 328 1.70 -16.70 -27.22
N CYS A 329 0.89 -16.00 -28.02
CA CYS A 329 0.17 -14.77 -27.67
C CYS A 329 -1.36 -14.95 -27.77
N GLY A 330 -1.83 -16.20 -27.87
CA GLY A 330 -3.25 -16.54 -27.94
C GLY A 330 -3.87 -16.42 -29.34
N LYS A 331 -3.06 -16.29 -30.40
CA LYS A 331 -3.54 -16.40 -31.78
C LYS A 331 -2.96 -17.64 -32.46
N THR A 332 -3.77 -18.29 -33.27
CA THR A 332 -3.33 -19.41 -34.11
C THR A 332 -2.85 -18.88 -35.46
N ILE A 333 -1.62 -19.20 -35.85
CA ILE A 333 -1.04 -18.88 -37.15
C ILE A 333 -0.92 -20.13 -38.02
N ASN A 334 -1.13 -19.98 -39.33
CA ASN A 334 -1.12 -21.10 -40.28
C ASN A 334 0.13 -21.04 -41.17
N CYS A 335 0.98 -22.06 -41.04
CA CYS A 335 2.32 -22.09 -41.64
C CYS A 335 2.37 -22.66 -43.05
N GLY A 336 1.22 -22.64 -43.75
CA GLY A 336 1.11 -23.07 -45.14
C GLY A 336 0.60 -24.50 -45.29
N HIS A 337 0.65 -24.98 -46.52
CA HIS A 337 0.14 -26.29 -46.92
C HIS A 337 1.21 -27.09 -47.66
N CYS A 338 1.22 -28.39 -47.46
CA CYS A 338 2.10 -29.29 -48.19
C CYS A 338 1.54 -29.58 -49.58
N THR A 339 2.42 -29.69 -50.56
CA THR A 339 2.07 -30.18 -51.89
C THR A 339 2.07 -31.69 -51.88
N LEU A 340 1.06 -32.30 -52.51
CA LEU A 340 1.01 -33.75 -52.65
C LEU A 340 2.28 -34.30 -53.33
N PRO A 341 2.79 -35.47 -52.89
CA PRO A 341 2.15 -36.45 -52.00
C PRO A 341 2.37 -36.20 -50.49
N GLU A 342 3.03 -35.10 -50.10
CA GLU A 342 3.32 -34.82 -48.70
C GLU A 342 2.09 -34.38 -47.93
N THR A 343 2.02 -34.76 -46.65
CA THR A 343 1.00 -34.30 -45.71
C THR A 343 1.66 -33.61 -44.52
N CYS A 344 0.94 -32.72 -43.87
CA CYS A 344 1.50 -32.00 -42.73
C CYS A 344 1.66 -32.95 -41.54
N GLY A 345 2.90 -33.14 -41.07
CA GLY A 345 3.24 -34.17 -40.09
C GLY A 345 3.47 -35.56 -40.69
N GLY A 346 3.32 -35.71 -42.01
CA GLY A 346 3.34 -37.02 -42.68
C GLY A 346 4.68 -37.73 -42.63
N GLY A 347 5.79 -37.03 -42.34
CA GLY A 347 7.13 -37.63 -42.14
C GLY A 347 7.46 -37.98 -40.70
N GLY A 348 6.52 -37.88 -39.76
CA GLY A 348 6.72 -38.14 -38.32
C GLY A 348 7.15 -36.91 -37.50
N THR A 349 7.49 -35.79 -38.14
CA THR A 349 7.77 -34.50 -37.47
C THR A 349 6.55 -33.58 -37.56
N PRO A 350 5.93 -33.16 -36.44
CA PRO A 350 4.78 -32.25 -36.44
C PRO A 350 5.06 -30.95 -37.21
N ASN A 351 4.03 -30.41 -37.86
CA ASN A 351 4.06 -29.12 -38.57
C ASN A 351 5.16 -28.97 -39.64
N ARG A 352 5.71 -30.08 -40.11
CA ARG A 352 6.60 -30.14 -41.28
C ARG A 352 6.01 -31.02 -42.36
N CYS A 353 6.23 -30.63 -43.60
CA CYS A 353 5.82 -31.44 -44.74
C CYS A 353 6.70 -32.68 -44.82
N GLY A 354 6.05 -33.83 -44.99
CA GLY A 354 6.73 -35.09 -45.19
C GLY A 354 5.73 -36.14 -45.63
N CYS A 355 6.25 -37.29 -46.03
CA CYS A 355 5.46 -38.42 -46.46
C CYS A 355 6.01 -39.68 -45.78
N THR A 356 5.11 -40.50 -45.22
CA THR A 356 5.47 -41.82 -44.71
C THR A 356 5.31 -42.82 -45.84
N PRO A 357 6.40 -43.48 -46.28
CA PRO A 357 6.32 -44.49 -47.32
C PRO A 357 5.32 -45.59 -46.95
N ARG A 358 4.46 -45.95 -47.89
CA ARG A 358 3.53 -47.07 -47.71
C ARG A 358 4.32 -48.37 -47.57
N PRO A 359 3.97 -49.25 -46.63
CA PRO A 359 4.58 -50.57 -46.56
C PRO A 359 4.17 -51.41 -47.79
N CYS A 360 4.93 -52.48 -48.08
CA CYS A 360 4.68 -53.47 -49.15
C CYS A 360 3.32 -54.20 -49.07
N LYS A 361 2.36 -53.76 -48.25
CA LYS A 361 1.05 -54.41 -48.12
C LYS A 361 0.22 -54.39 -49.41
N SER A 362 0.59 -53.59 -50.40
CA SER A 362 -0.09 -53.53 -51.71
C SER A 362 0.39 -54.57 -52.73
N LYS A 363 1.61 -55.14 -52.58
CA LYS A 363 2.13 -56.27 -53.38
C LYS A 363 3.17 -57.07 -52.57
N GLU A 364 3.13 -58.39 -52.65
CA GLU A 364 4.03 -59.27 -51.90
C GLU A 364 5.49 -59.19 -52.38
N CYS A 365 5.70 -58.86 -53.66
CA CYS A 365 7.04 -58.76 -54.26
C CYS A 365 7.10 -57.83 -55.47
N GLY A 366 8.32 -57.46 -55.87
CA GLY A 366 8.60 -56.57 -57.00
C GLY A 366 8.71 -55.09 -56.61
N THR A 367 8.95 -54.24 -57.60
CA THR A 367 9.08 -52.79 -57.40
C THR A 367 7.69 -52.14 -57.34
N VAL A 368 7.39 -51.44 -56.25
CA VAL A 368 6.16 -50.67 -56.07
C VAL A 368 6.46 -49.21 -55.77
N ASP A 369 5.54 -48.33 -56.17
CA ASP A 369 5.57 -46.93 -55.75
C ASP A 369 5.29 -46.87 -54.24
N ASN A 370 6.15 -46.16 -53.52
CA ASN A 370 6.10 -46.06 -52.08
C ASN A 370 5.08 -45.02 -51.58
N GLY A 371 4.29 -44.42 -52.47
CA GLY A 371 3.32 -43.37 -52.18
C GLY A 371 3.94 -41.99 -51.95
N CYS A 372 5.26 -41.87 -52.03
CA CYS A 372 6.03 -40.65 -51.78
C CYS A 372 6.90 -40.25 -52.99
N GLY A 373 6.53 -40.69 -54.20
CA GLY A 373 7.25 -40.39 -55.45
C GLY A 373 8.53 -41.21 -55.65
N GLY A 374 8.75 -42.26 -54.86
CA GLY A 374 9.89 -43.15 -54.97
C GLY A 374 9.47 -44.61 -55.12
N ASN A 375 10.43 -45.45 -55.53
CA ASN A 375 10.22 -46.89 -55.70
C ASN A 375 10.79 -47.65 -54.50
N MET A 376 10.10 -48.68 -54.03
CA MET A 376 10.62 -49.65 -53.07
C MET A 376 10.53 -51.07 -53.62
N VAL A 377 11.48 -51.92 -53.24
CA VAL A 377 11.55 -53.32 -53.70
C VAL A 377 11.03 -54.24 -52.60
N CYS A 378 9.90 -54.88 -52.85
CA CYS A 378 9.35 -55.93 -51.99
C CYS A 378 9.96 -57.28 -52.41
N SER A 379 10.43 -58.07 -51.46
CA SER A 379 11.11 -59.35 -51.72
C SER A 379 10.33 -60.51 -51.14
N CYS A 380 10.27 -61.61 -51.89
CA CYS A 380 9.64 -62.85 -51.42
C CYS A 380 10.49 -63.55 -50.34
N PRO A 381 9.87 -64.42 -49.52
CA PRO A 381 10.59 -65.37 -48.68
C PRO A 381 11.56 -66.24 -49.50
N PRO A 382 12.65 -66.74 -48.90
CA PRO A 382 13.62 -67.59 -49.59
C PRO A 382 12.97 -68.80 -50.28
N GLY A 383 13.23 -68.98 -51.58
CA GLY A 383 12.73 -70.12 -52.38
C GLY A 383 11.42 -69.87 -53.15
N ALA A 384 10.76 -68.72 -52.98
CA ALA A 384 9.61 -68.31 -53.79
C ALA A 384 10.06 -67.36 -54.92
N LEU A 385 9.47 -67.53 -56.11
CA LEU A 385 9.70 -66.65 -57.25
C LEU A 385 8.63 -65.56 -57.30
N CYS A 386 9.05 -64.33 -57.61
CA CYS A 386 8.13 -63.22 -57.81
C CYS A 386 7.56 -63.26 -59.22
N ASN A 387 6.25 -63.48 -59.36
CA ASN A 387 5.57 -63.42 -60.65
C ASN A 387 4.41 -62.42 -60.56
N ASN A 388 4.45 -61.37 -61.39
CA ASN A 388 3.43 -60.32 -61.46
C ASN A 388 3.03 -59.70 -60.11
N GLY A 389 3.94 -59.66 -59.13
CA GLY A 389 3.72 -59.04 -57.83
C GLY A 389 3.20 -59.95 -56.72
N VAL A 390 3.11 -61.26 -56.99
CA VAL A 390 2.71 -62.30 -56.04
C VAL A 390 3.87 -63.29 -55.85
N CYS A 391 4.11 -63.73 -54.62
CA CYS A 391 5.12 -64.74 -54.33
C CYS A 391 4.56 -66.13 -54.62
N MET A 392 5.06 -66.79 -55.65
CA MET A 392 4.65 -68.16 -56.00
C MET A 392 5.54 -69.16 -55.27
N GLY A 393 4.93 -69.97 -54.39
CA GLY A 393 5.60 -71.07 -53.69
C GLY A 393 5.89 -72.24 -54.63
N THR A 394 7.08 -72.83 -54.50
CA THR A 394 7.49 -74.00 -55.29
C THR A 394 6.94 -75.30 -54.68
N SER A 395 5.68 -75.64 -54.95
CA SER A 395 5.29 -77.06 -54.89
C SER A 395 5.92 -77.75 -56.10
N ASN A 396 7.19 -78.16 -56.00
CA ASN A 396 7.91 -78.88 -57.06
C ASN A 396 7.09 -80.11 -57.50
N PRO A 397 6.43 -80.09 -58.68
CA PRO A 397 5.53 -81.17 -59.09
C PRO A 397 6.29 -82.43 -59.56
N CYS A 398 7.62 -82.45 -59.46
CA CYS A 398 8.50 -83.50 -59.99
C CYS A 398 9.31 -84.24 -58.89
N ALA A 399 8.94 -84.09 -57.62
CA ALA A 399 9.61 -84.78 -56.53
C ALA A 399 9.43 -86.31 -56.69
N GLY A 400 10.52 -87.01 -57.06
CA GLY A 400 10.56 -88.47 -57.21
C GLY A 400 10.60 -88.99 -58.65
N ILE A 401 10.59 -88.13 -59.66
CA ILE A 401 10.70 -88.52 -61.08
C ILE A 401 12.08 -88.11 -61.60
N ASN A 402 12.87 -89.08 -62.08
CA ASN A 402 14.21 -88.83 -62.61
C ASN A 402 14.12 -88.59 -64.12
N CYS A 403 13.87 -87.33 -64.53
CA CYS A 403 13.79 -86.94 -65.93
C CYS A 403 15.18 -86.68 -66.51
N THR A 404 15.46 -87.23 -67.70
CA THR A 404 16.73 -87.03 -68.42
C THR A 404 16.87 -85.66 -69.11
N TRP A 405 15.76 -84.92 -69.28
CA TRP A 405 15.74 -83.63 -69.99
C TRP A 405 15.05 -82.51 -69.20
N ILE A 406 13.74 -82.30 -69.38
CA ILE A 406 12.94 -81.25 -68.71
C ILE A 406 11.73 -81.90 -68.03
N CYS A 407 11.42 -81.47 -66.81
CA CYS A 407 10.17 -81.81 -66.14
C CYS A 407 9.15 -80.67 -66.28
N CYS A 408 7.92 -80.99 -66.69
CA CYS A 408 6.85 -80.03 -66.92
C CYS A 408 5.51 -80.63 -66.48
N GLY A 409 4.73 -79.96 -65.64
CA GLY A 409 3.36 -80.40 -65.28
C GLY A 409 3.22 -81.77 -64.59
N GLY A 410 4.31 -82.38 -64.10
CA GLY A 410 4.29 -83.72 -63.48
C GLY A 410 4.69 -84.86 -64.43
N GLU A 411 5.16 -84.55 -65.65
CA GLU A 411 5.68 -85.52 -66.62
C GLU A 411 7.07 -85.11 -67.16
N CYS A 412 7.82 -86.09 -67.69
CA CYS A 412 9.12 -85.84 -68.34
C CYS A 412 8.93 -85.57 -69.83
N CYS A 413 9.36 -84.40 -70.30
CA CYS A 413 9.34 -84.07 -71.71
C CYS A 413 10.39 -84.87 -72.50
N LYS A 414 10.07 -85.20 -73.76
CA LYS A 414 10.96 -85.94 -74.66
C LYS A 414 12.07 -85.03 -75.18
N GLN A 415 13.12 -85.65 -75.74
CA GLN A 415 14.26 -84.92 -76.30
C GLN A 415 13.81 -83.98 -77.42
N GLY A 416 14.00 -82.67 -77.23
CA GLY A 416 13.62 -81.61 -78.17
C GLY A 416 12.34 -80.84 -77.83
N GLU A 417 11.62 -81.22 -76.76
CA GLU A 417 10.42 -80.50 -76.28
C GLU A 417 10.79 -79.42 -75.24
N ILE A 418 9.97 -78.36 -75.17
CA ILE A 418 10.05 -77.30 -74.14
C ILE A 418 8.80 -77.30 -73.25
N CYS A 419 8.95 -76.78 -72.03
CA CYS A 419 7.84 -76.63 -71.08
C CYS A 419 7.12 -75.30 -71.29
N LEU A 420 5.87 -75.33 -71.74
CA LEU A 420 5.01 -74.16 -71.90
C LEU A 420 3.69 -74.42 -71.18
N ASN A 421 3.32 -73.53 -70.25
CA ASN A 421 2.08 -73.63 -69.47
C ASN A 421 1.84 -75.01 -68.82
N ASN A 422 2.87 -75.62 -68.24
CA ASN A 422 2.82 -76.94 -67.60
C ASN A 422 2.47 -78.11 -68.55
N GLN A 423 2.71 -77.98 -69.87
CA GLN A 423 2.61 -79.07 -70.83
C GLN A 423 3.89 -79.15 -71.68
N CYS A 424 4.31 -80.38 -72.04
CA CYS A 424 5.41 -80.58 -72.97
C CYS A 424 4.97 -80.25 -74.40
N SER A 425 5.70 -79.34 -75.06
CA SER A 425 5.42 -78.92 -76.44
C SER A 425 6.62 -79.18 -77.35
N SER A 426 6.35 -79.74 -78.53
CA SER A 426 7.31 -79.96 -79.61
C SER A 426 7.51 -78.74 -80.51
N ASP A 427 6.74 -77.67 -80.32
CA ASP A 427 6.73 -76.50 -81.21
C ASP A 427 7.88 -75.52 -80.92
N GLY A 428 8.88 -75.94 -80.14
CA GLY A 428 9.97 -75.10 -79.64
C GLY A 428 11.24 -75.04 -80.50
N ILE A 429 11.25 -75.54 -81.74
CA ILE A 429 12.38 -75.28 -82.65
C ILE A 429 12.00 -74.11 -83.57
N TYR A 430 12.50 -72.92 -83.23
CA TYR A 430 12.35 -71.60 -83.87
C TYR A 430 11.14 -70.73 -83.43
N GLN A 431 11.28 -70.00 -82.34
CA GLN A 431 11.72 -68.58 -82.31
C GLN A 431 11.89 -68.08 -80.88
#